data_AF-A0A0N1BDZ5-F1
#
_entry.id   AF-A0A0N1BDZ5-F1
#
_cell.length_a   1.000
_cell.length_b   1.000
_cell.length_c   1.000
_cell.angle_alpha   90.00
_cell.angle_beta   90.00
_cell.angle_gamma   90.00
#
_symmetry.space_group_name_H-M   'P 1'
#
loop_
_entity.id
_entity.type
_entity.pdbx_description
1 polymer ?
#
loop_
_entity_poly.entity_id
_entity_poly.type
_entity_poly.pdbx_seq_one_letter_code
_entity_poly.pdbx_strand_id
1 'polypeptide(L)'
;MNPDRIVVRFDQGQVAEQVEGPVRRIVGFVKARNMLALFDAADLEANPRSAKAGPVTDAIIESIVETPDTFPFKTKGVLVGASDYEKLERNRYELNFENTRIEGILDGGHNMLAIGTHIVRLAIGNSKLKLPRWPDFKAAWVKNRDLITTLKESTAEDDGDGMLDFLVPLEILVPANLDDPDVMNEFSSSLLDICAARNNNVELRAETRSNQKGFYEELRAFLPKEISERVEWKTNDGGDIRVRDLIALAWIPLSVVNLPEDEDGRQVEAPVPQNIYRNKGECVKLFDRLMSSPAVSKQTGGEYKHELHNTQVGSALEIAAQIPLLYDRIYRTFPDTYNDGTGRFGGLSVVKPAKDMRSKPTTHFTDQPVNYSYPDGLIMPLVYGLKSLIEQGPDGRLRWRADPNQFLDECFPAIVKKYRVIMDAFRADPQKIGKNEGSYDLVIDAFETELLKRSAAAS
;
A
#
# COMPACT_ATOMS: atom_id res chain seq x y z
N MET A 1 5.64 7.10 24.11
CA MET A 1 4.27 6.58 24.30
C MET A 1 3.34 7.64 23.76
N ASN A 2 2.39 7.28 22.90
CA ASN A 2 1.31 8.19 22.54
C ASN A 2 0.49 8.42 23.83
N PRO A 3 0.09 9.66 24.15
CA PRO A 3 -0.78 9.87 25.29
C PRO A 3 -2.14 9.21 25.02
N ASP A 4 -2.64 8.45 25.98
CA ASP A 4 -3.91 7.71 25.86
C ASP A 4 -5.10 8.65 25.67
N ARG A 5 -5.01 9.88 26.16
CA ARG A 5 -6.05 10.91 26.02
C ARG A 5 -5.46 12.25 25.64
N ILE A 6 -6.11 12.96 24.73
CA ILE A 6 -5.71 14.30 24.31
C ILE A 6 -6.87 15.28 24.43
N VAL A 7 -6.57 16.53 24.77
CA VAL A 7 -7.56 17.59 24.80
C VAL A 7 -7.31 18.54 23.64
N VAL A 8 -8.35 18.76 22.84
CA VAL A 8 -8.37 19.80 21.81
C VAL A 8 -9.30 20.93 22.24
N ARG A 9 -8.85 22.16 22.06
CA ARG A 9 -9.61 23.37 22.40
C ARG A 9 -9.92 24.19 21.16
N PHE A 10 -11.20 24.29 20.83
CA PHE A 10 -11.70 25.20 19.81
C PHE A 10 -11.67 26.65 20.30
N ASP A 11 -11.52 27.56 19.34
CA ASP A 11 -11.56 28.99 19.61
C ASP A 11 -12.98 29.45 20.01
N GLN A 12 -13.06 30.52 20.80
CA GLN A 12 -14.31 30.90 21.43
C GLN A 12 -15.34 31.37 20.39
N GLY A 13 -16.54 30.78 20.43
CA GLY A 13 -17.62 31.09 19.48
C GLY A 13 -17.41 30.52 18.07
N GLN A 14 -16.36 29.73 17.85
CA GLN A 14 -16.00 29.16 16.54
C GLN A 14 -16.22 27.64 16.46
N VAL A 15 -17.11 27.06 17.29
CA VAL A 15 -17.43 25.63 17.27
C VAL A 15 -18.92 25.40 17.07
N ALA A 16 -19.25 24.42 16.24
CA ALA A 16 -20.60 23.92 16.02
C ALA A 16 -20.62 22.39 16.14
N GLU A 17 -21.75 21.86 16.60
CA GLU A 17 -22.03 20.44 16.63
C GLU A 17 -23.21 20.13 15.71
N GLN A 18 -23.09 19.03 14.97
CA GLN A 18 -24.10 18.50 14.07
C GLN A 18 -24.24 17.01 14.35
N VAL A 19 -25.45 16.47 14.36
CA VAL A 19 -25.70 15.05 14.58
C VAL A 19 -26.57 14.54 13.43
N GLU A 20 -26.13 13.46 12.79
CA GLU A 20 -26.88 12.77 11.74
C GLU A 20 -26.58 11.26 11.83
N GLY A 21 -27.63 10.45 12.04
CA GLY A 21 -27.49 9.02 12.26
C GLY A 21 -26.52 8.69 13.42
N PRO A 22 -25.55 7.77 13.23
CA PRO A 22 -24.62 7.38 14.29
C PRO A 22 -23.48 8.37 14.51
N VAL A 23 -23.38 9.43 13.70
CA VAL A 23 -22.25 10.36 13.70
C VAL A 23 -22.62 11.70 14.32
N ARG A 24 -21.83 12.12 15.31
CA ARG A 24 -21.73 13.51 15.74
C ARG A 24 -20.48 14.15 15.13
N ARG A 25 -20.68 15.27 14.45
CA ARG A 25 -19.65 16.10 13.85
C ARG A 25 -19.45 17.35 14.68
N ILE A 26 -18.25 17.53 15.22
CA ILE A 26 -17.79 18.74 15.89
C ILE A 26 -16.88 19.48 14.92
N VAL A 27 -17.21 20.71 14.54
CA VAL A 27 -16.47 21.45 13.52
C VAL A 27 -16.22 22.89 13.96
N GLY A 28 -15.03 23.39 13.67
CA GLY A 28 -14.65 24.74 14.06
C GLY A 28 -13.20 25.10 13.78
N PHE A 29 -12.75 26.23 14.33
CA PHE A 29 -11.34 26.64 14.27
C PHE A 29 -10.63 26.37 15.60
N VAL A 30 -9.39 25.91 15.50
CA VAL A 30 -8.46 25.76 16.63
C VAL A 30 -7.22 26.62 16.39
N LYS A 31 -6.64 27.21 17.44
CA LYS A 31 -5.28 27.75 17.34
C LYS A 31 -4.28 26.61 17.21
N ALA A 32 -3.22 26.76 16.43
CA ALA A 32 -2.21 25.72 16.26
C ALA A 32 -1.60 25.24 17.60
N ARG A 33 -1.39 26.15 18.56
CA ARG A 33 -0.94 25.81 19.93
C ARG A 33 -1.88 24.89 20.72
N ASN A 34 -3.17 24.85 20.37
CA ASN A 34 -4.21 24.06 21.05
C ASN A 34 -4.37 22.66 20.45
N MET A 35 -3.68 22.35 19.35
CA MET A 35 -3.74 21.03 18.70
C MET A 35 -2.41 20.28 18.74
N LEU A 36 -1.40 20.75 19.51
CA LEU A 36 -0.10 20.07 19.59
C LEU A 36 -0.22 18.60 20.06
N ALA A 37 -1.13 18.33 21.00
CA ALA A 37 -1.39 16.99 21.50
C ALA A 37 -1.92 16.04 20.40
N LEU A 38 -2.59 16.57 19.37
CA LEU A 38 -3.04 15.77 18.23
C LEU A 38 -1.85 15.20 17.43
N PHE A 39 -0.76 15.96 17.30
CA PHE A 39 0.47 15.46 16.67
C PHE A 39 1.18 14.39 17.52
N ASP A 40 0.95 14.40 18.83
CA ASP A 40 1.47 13.38 19.74
C ASP A 40 0.70 12.07 19.56
N ALA A 41 -0.64 12.11 19.66
CA ALA A 41 -1.47 10.90 19.72
C ALA A 41 -1.96 10.36 18.38
N ALA A 42 -2.30 11.22 17.42
CA ALA A 42 -2.89 10.78 16.16
C ALA A 42 -1.83 10.43 15.10
N ASP A 43 -2.15 9.43 14.28
CA ASP A 43 -1.35 9.02 13.12
C ASP A 43 -2.22 9.00 11.85
N LEU A 44 -1.60 8.70 10.71
CA LEU A 44 -2.23 8.52 9.40
C LEU A 44 -2.56 7.06 9.11
N GLU A 45 -2.59 6.17 10.11
CA GLU A 45 -2.85 4.75 9.89
C GLU A 45 -4.27 4.51 9.33
N ALA A 46 -5.29 5.14 9.93
CA ALA A 46 -6.66 5.18 9.40
C ALA A 46 -6.79 5.91 8.05
N ASN A 47 -5.80 6.72 7.67
CA ASN A 47 -5.83 7.45 6.41
C ASN A 47 -5.44 6.54 5.23
N PRO A 48 -6.23 6.48 4.14
CA PRO A 48 -5.88 5.70 2.94
C PRO A 48 -4.58 6.17 2.28
N ARG A 49 -4.16 7.41 2.55
CA ARG A 49 -2.98 8.02 1.94
C ARG A 49 -1.99 8.40 3.01
N SER A 50 -0.70 8.30 2.68
CA SER A 50 0.33 8.94 3.48
C SER A 50 0.51 10.38 3.02
N ALA A 51 1.04 11.21 3.91
CA ALA A 51 1.43 12.56 3.57
C ALA A 51 2.88 12.58 3.07
N LYS A 52 3.09 13.28 1.96
CA LYS A 52 4.42 13.52 1.38
C LYS A 52 4.60 15.00 1.10
N ALA A 53 5.77 15.54 1.44
CA ALA A 53 6.12 16.91 1.12
C ALA A 53 6.19 17.14 -0.39
N GLY A 54 5.71 18.29 -0.82
CA GLY A 54 5.70 18.72 -2.21
C GLY A 54 4.98 20.05 -2.38
N PRO A 55 4.55 20.40 -3.61
CA PRO A 55 3.95 21.69 -3.91
C PRO A 55 2.74 22.04 -3.03
N VAL A 56 1.92 21.04 -2.69
CA VAL A 56 0.75 21.23 -1.82
C VAL A 56 1.16 21.62 -0.40
N THR A 57 2.10 20.90 0.21
CA THR A 57 2.58 21.22 1.57
C THR A 57 3.32 22.55 1.60
N ASP A 58 4.07 22.86 0.54
CA ASP A 58 4.80 24.13 0.43
C ASP A 58 3.82 25.31 0.37
N ALA A 59 2.76 25.22 -0.43
CA ALA A 59 1.71 26.25 -0.53
C ALA A 59 0.92 26.42 0.79
N ILE A 60 0.71 25.33 1.55
CA ILE A 60 0.10 25.39 2.88
C ILE A 60 1.01 26.16 3.84
N ILE A 61 2.31 25.84 3.89
CA ILE A 61 3.28 26.54 4.74
C ILE A 61 3.36 28.02 4.33
N GLU A 62 3.41 28.33 3.04
CA GLU A 62 3.37 29.70 2.52
C GLU A 62 2.10 30.43 2.99
N SER A 63 0.93 29.77 2.93
CA SER A 63 -0.32 30.38 3.37
C SER A 63 -0.33 30.70 4.87
N ILE A 64 0.28 29.85 5.70
CA ILE A 64 0.44 30.06 7.15
C ILE A 64 1.35 31.26 7.42
N VAL A 65 2.45 31.40 6.67
CA VAL A 65 3.45 32.45 6.89
C VAL A 65 3.00 33.80 6.33
N GLU A 66 2.54 33.83 5.08
CA GLU A 66 2.29 35.06 4.34
C GLU A 66 0.86 35.57 4.50
N THR A 67 -0.10 34.68 4.80
CA THR A 67 -1.54 35.03 4.84
C THR A 67 -2.33 34.32 5.95
N PRO A 68 -1.84 34.32 7.21
CA PRO A 68 -2.44 33.57 8.31
C PRO A 68 -3.92 33.88 8.54
N ASP A 69 -4.36 35.12 8.35
CA ASP A 69 -5.75 35.55 8.56
C ASP A 69 -6.75 34.88 7.60
N THR A 70 -6.30 34.53 6.39
CA THR A 70 -7.14 33.88 5.38
C THR A 70 -6.87 32.39 5.23
N PHE A 71 -5.79 31.89 5.86
CA PHE A 71 -5.39 30.50 5.82
C PHE A 71 -6.54 29.52 6.17
N PRO A 72 -7.37 29.75 7.21
CA PRO A 72 -8.47 28.83 7.54
C PRO A 72 -9.45 28.58 6.38
N PHE A 73 -9.57 29.52 5.46
CA PHE A 73 -10.48 29.43 4.31
C PHE A 73 -9.80 28.92 3.04
N LYS A 74 -8.47 28.80 3.04
CA LYS A 74 -7.67 28.26 1.93
C LYS A 74 -7.49 26.76 1.99
N THR A 75 -7.84 26.13 3.12
CA THR A 75 -7.69 24.70 3.34
C THR A 75 -8.98 24.03 3.81
N LYS A 76 -9.11 22.73 3.52
CA LYS A 76 -10.16 21.88 4.10
C LYS A 76 -9.90 21.57 5.59
N GLY A 77 -8.72 21.88 6.09
CA GLY A 77 -8.33 21.61 7.47
C GLY A 77 -7.98 20.15 7.73
N VAL A 78 -8.26 19.69 8.94
CA VAL A 78 -7.96 18.33 9.40
C VAL A 78 -9.25 17.66 9.83
N LEU A 79 -9.44 16.41 9.41
CA LEU A 79 -10.55 15.57 9.85
C LEU A 79 -10.02 14.47 10.77
N VAL A 80 -10.58 14.37 11.97
CA VAL A 80 -10.20 13.40 13.00
C VAL A 80 -11.39 12.52 13.34
N GLY A 81 -11.18 11.22 13.52
CA GLY A 81 -12.16 10.29 14.06
C GLY A 81 -11.72 9.72 15.40
N ALA A 82 -12.63 9.63 16.37
CA ALA A 82 -12.40 8.99 17.66
C ALA A 82 -13.69 8.33 18.15
N SER A 83 -13.64 7.07 18.62
CA SER A 83 -14.81 6.38 19.16
C SER A 83 -15.05 6.68 20.64
N ASP A 84 -14.05 7.12 21.38
CA ASP A 84 -14.17 7.53 22.77
C ASP A 84 -13.84 9.02 22.93
N TYR A 85 -14.78 9.78 23.53
CA TYR A 85 -14.63 11.22 23.72
C TYR A 85 -15.42 11.74 24.92
N GLU A 86 -14.95 12.86 25.47
CA GLU A 86 -15.68 13.62 26.49
C GLU A 86 -15.75 15.10 26.10
N LYS A 87 -16.96 15.67 26.13
CA LYS A 87 -17.13 17.11 26.00
C LYS A 87 -16.86 17.78 27.34
N LEU A 88 -15.83 18.62 27.37
CA LEU A 88 -15.43 19.40 28.52
C LEU A 88 -15.95 20.84 28.42
N GLU A 89 -15.81 21.60 29.51
CA GLU A 89 -16.14 23.02 29.52
C GLU A 89 -15.27 23.85 28.56
N ARG A 90 -15.80 25.00 28.11
CA ARG A 90 -15.09 26.01 27.30
C ARG A 90 -14.62 25.48 25.95
N ASN A 91 -15.50 24.77 25.25
CA ASN A 91 -15.28 24.23 23.90
C ASN A 91 -14.06 23.32 23.81
N ARG A 92 -13.83 22.55 24.88
CA ARG A 92 -12.76 21.54 24.95
C ARG A 92 -13.37 20.17 24.76
N TYR A 93 -12.65 19.31 24.05
CA TYR A 93 -13.02 17.93 23.82
C TYR A 93 -11.81 17.06 24.14
N GLU A 94 -12.00 16.13 25.07
CA GLU A 94 -11.06 15.04 25.31
C GLU A 94 -11.35 13.93 24.30
N LEU A 95 -10.32 13.41 23.65
CA LEU A 95 -10.39 12.32 22.68
C LEU A 95 -9.47 11.21 23.13
N ASN A 96 -9.90 9.98 22.92
CA ASN A 96 -9.12 8.76 23.08
C ASN A 96 -9.15 7.98 21.76
N PHE A 97 -8.00 7.49 21.33
CA PHE A 97 -7.87 6.70 20.12
C PHE A 97 -7.61 5.24 20.51
N GLU A 98 -8.69 4.47 20.67
CA GLU A 98 -8.64 3.07 21.07
C GLU A 98 -8.13 2.17 19.92
N ASN A 99 -8.50 2.50 18.67
CA ASN A 99 -8.11 1.74 17.49
C ASN A 99 -7.55 2.65 16.39
N THR A 100 -6.24 2.90 16.42
CA THR A 100 -5.53 3.75 15.44
C THR A 100 -5.65 3.29 13.98
N ARG A 101 -6.09 2.05 13.75
CA ARG A 101 -6.34 1.54 12.39
C ARG A 101 -7.54 2.18 11.71
N ILE A 102 -8.50 2.68 12.49
CA ILE A 102 -9.73 3.31 11.99
C ILE A 102 -9.94 4.73 12.55
N GLU A 103 -9.24 5.07 13.64
CA GLU A 103 -9.25 6.36 14.31
C GLU A 103 -7.96 7.16 14.09
N GLY A 104 -8.00 8.45 14.42
CA GLY A 104 -6.90 9.38 14.17
C GLY A 104 -7.19 10.29 12.98
N ILE A 105 -6.19 10.59 12.15
CA ILE A 105 -6.32 11.57 11.06
C ILE A 105 -6.95 10.89 9.83
N LEU A 106 -8.24 11.11 9.60
CA LEU A 106 -8.99 10.54 8.48
C LEU A 106 -8.75 11.30 7.16
N ASP A 107 -8.61 12.61 7.23
CA ASP A 107 -8.29 13.48 6.09
C ASP A 107 -7.45 14.70 6.54
N GLY A 108 -6.76 15.34 5.61
CA GLY A 108 -5.89 16.46 5.89
C GLY A 108 -4.46 16.08 6.26
N GLY A 109 -4.00 14.86 5.90
CA GLY A 109 -2.62 14.43 6.20
C GLY A 109 -1.53 15.38 5.67
N HIS A 110 -1.73 15.99 4.49
CA HIS A 110 -0.81 17.01 3.98
C HIS A 110 -0.89 18.32 4.78
N ASN A 111 -2.07 18.70 5.27
CA ASN A 111 -2.22 19.84 6.19
C ASN A 111 -1.46 19.59 7.49
N MET A 112 -1.65 18.41 8.10
CA MET A 112 -0.93 18.02 9.31
C MET A 112 0.58 18.01 9.06
N LEU A 113 1.06 17.40 7.97
CA LEU A 113 2.49 17.38 7.65
C LEU A 113 3.06 18.80 7.48
N ALA A 114 2.34 19.69 6.79
CA ALA A 114 2.76 21.06 6.56
C ALA A 114 2.77 21.90 7.85
N ILE A 115 1.68 21.87 8.62
CA ILE A 115 1.54 22.58 9.91
C ILE A 115 2.61 22.08 10.88
N GLY A 116 2.73 20.76 11.05
CA GLY A 116 3.73 20.15 11.92
C GLY A 116 5.16 20.49 11.51
N THR A 117 5.48 20.45 10.20
CA THR A 117 6.79 20.87 9.68
C THR A 117 7.07 22.33 10.00
N HIS A 118 6.09 23.22 9.83
CA HIS A 118 6.23 24.63 10.17
C HIS A 118 6.51 24.84 11.67
N ILE A 119 5.77 24.15 12.55
CA ILE A 119 6.00 24.19 14.00
C ILE A 119 7.42 23.72 14.37
N VAL A 120 7.90 22.61 13.78
CA VAL A 120 9.27 22.13 14.01
C VAL A 120 10.29 23.15 13.53
N ARG A 121 10.09 23.79 12.36
CA ARG A 121 10.98 24.83 11.84
C ARG A 121 11.11 26.01 12.81
N LEU A 122 10.01 26.44 13.40
CA LEU A 122 9.98 27.49 14.42
C LEU A 122 10.73 27.05 15.67
N ALA A 123 10.41 25.87 16.21
CA ALA A 123 10.98 25.35 17.45
C ALA A 123 12.51 25.19 17.40
N ILE A 124 13.07 24.81 16.24
CA ILE A 124 14.52 24.63 16.07
C ILE A 124 15.23 25.81 15.43
N GLY A 125 14.50 26.86 15.02
CA GLY A 125 15.05 28.01 14.31
C GLY A 125 15.64 27.70 12.92
N ASN A 126 15.13 26.68 12.21
CA ASN A 126 15.63 26.28 10.88
C ASN A 126 14.51 26.25 9.85
N SER A 127 14.32 27.38 9.16
CA SER A 127 13.30 27.53 8.10
C SER A 127 13.51 26.61 6.89
N LYS A 128 14.70 26.04 6.70
CA LYS A 128 15.06 25.19 5.55
C LYS A 128 14.85 23.69 5.80
N LEU A 129 14.42 23.29 7.01
CA LEU A 129 14.15 21.88 7.31
C LEU A 129 13.13 21.31 6.32
N LYS A 130 13.47 20.16 5.73
CA LYS A 130 12.57 19.39 4.86
C LYS A 130 12.29 18.04 5.50
N LEU A 131 11.01 17.73 5.68
CA LEU A 131 10.53 16.46 6.22
C LEU A 131 9.72 15.79 5.11
N PRO A 132 10.34 14.92 4.29
CA PRO A 132 9.77 14.50 3.03
C PRO A 132 8.52 13.63 3.19
N ARG A 133 8.39 12.88 4.29
CA ARG A 133 7.24 12.02 4.57
C ARG A 133 6.80 12.12 6.02
N TRP A 134 5.61 11.61 6.28
CA TRP A 134 5.03 11.56 7.63
C TRP A 134 5.93 10.87 8.68
N PRO A 135 6.58 9.72 8.43
CA PRO A 135 7.49 9.12 9.41
C PRO A 135 8.71 9.98 9.73
N ASP A 136 9.27 10.65 8.71
CA ASP A 136 10.37 11.60 8.89
C ASP A 136 9.94 12.77 9.79
N PHE A 137 8.71 13.25 9.60
CA PHE A 137 8.09 14.25 10.47
C PHE A 137 7.89 13.74 11.90
N LYS A 138 7.27 12.57 12.12
CA LYS A 138 7.05 12.04 13.48
C LYS A 138 8.38 11.85 14.22
N ALA A 139 9.43 11.38 13.54
CA ALA A 139 10.76 11.28 14.13
C ALA A 139 11.32 12.64 14.54
N ALA A 140 11.17 13.67 13.69
CA ALA A 140 11.58 15.04 14.02
C ALA A 140 10.74 15.67 15.13
N TRP A 141 9.43 15.40 15.17
CA TRP A 141 8.51 15.87 16.21
C TRP A 141 8.92 15.34 17.59
N VAL A 142 9.10 14.02 17.69
CA VAL A 142 9.54 13.36 18.94
C VAL A 142 10.92 13.87 19.36
N LYS A 143 11.87 13.97 18.42
CA LYS A 143 13.23 14.45 18.71
C LYS A 143 13.27 15.87 19.27
N ASN A 144 12.36 16.75 18.83
CA ASN A 144 12.34 18.17 19.20
C ASN A 144 11.18 18.53 20.13
N ARG A 145 10.58 17.53 20.82
CA ARG A 145 9.34 17.73 21.57
C ARG A 145 9.47 18.74 22.70
N ASP A 146 10.63 18.79 23.36
CA ASP A 146 10.93 19.75 24.41
C ASP A 146 10.96 21.19 23.88
N LEU A 147 11.62 21.41 22.74
CA LEU A 147 11.67 22.72 22.08
C LEU A 147 10.28 23.19 21.64
N ILE A 148 9.43 22.27 21.19
CA ILE A 148 8.03 22.57 20.83
C ILE A 148 7.21 22.95 22.07
N THR A 149 7.44 22.30 23.22
CA THR A 149 6.82 22.70 24.48
C THR A 149 7.23 24.12 24.87
N THR A 150 8.54 24.42 24.82
CA THR A 150 9.06 25.77 25.13
C THR A 150 8.46 26.82 24.20
N LEU A 151 8.34 26.53 22.90
CA LEU A 151 7.69 27.43 21.93
C LEU A 151 6.21 27.69 22.30
N LYS A 152 5.47 26.66 22.75
CA LYS A 152 4.08 26.82 23.17
C LYS A 152 3.97 27.73 24.40
N GLU A 153 4.84 27.54 25.39
CA GLU A 153 4.85 28.32 26.62
C GLU A 153 5.17 29.80 26.35
N SER A 154 6.17 30.09 25.52
CA SER A 154 6.50 31.48 25.15
C SER A 154 5.38 32.18 24.36
N THR A 155 4.57 31.42 23.63
CA THR A 155 3.43 31.95 22.86
C THR A 155 2.21 32.25 23.75
N ALA A 156 2.15 31.69 24.97
CA ALA A 156 1.03 31.87 25.88
C ALA A 156 1.12 33.15 26.73
N GLU A 157 2.31 33.76 26.84
CA GLU A 157 2.56 34.95 27.66
C GLU A 157 2.27 36.28 26.93
N ASP A 158 2.30 36.30 25.59
CA ASP A 158 2.02 37.50 24.79
C ASP A 158 0.54 37.60 24.38
N ASP A 159 -0.05 38.78 24.57
CA ASP A 159 -1.42 39.15 24.16
C ASP A 159 -1.60 39.07 22.63
N GLY A 160 -1.84 37.86 22.11
CA GLY A 160 -2.55 37.62 20.85
C GLY A 160 -1.73 37.56 19.55
N ASP A 161 -0.39 37.59 19.58
CA ASP A 161 0.44 37.60 18.36
C ASP A 161 1.59 36.56 18.36
N GLY A 162 1.41 35.47 19.10
CA GLY A 162 2.42 34.43 19.19
C GLY A 162 2.53 33.59 17.90
N MET A 163 3.71 33.02 17.64
CA MET A 163 4.01 32.28 16.39
C MET A 163 3.11 31.06 16.12
N LEU A 164 2.34 30.61 17.11
CA LEU A 164 1.40 29.48 17.01
C LEU A 164 -0.07 29.89 17.14
N ASP A 165 -0.39 31.18 16.98
CA ASP A 165 -1.74 31.71 17.15
C ASP A 165 -2.60 31.72 15.89
N PHE A 166 -2.08 31.25 14.76
CA PHE A 166 -2.88 31.06 13.54
C PHE A 166 -3.95 29.98 13.71
N LEU A 167 -5.08 30.19 13.03
CA LEU A 167 -6.24 29.31 13.08
C LEU A 167 -6.10 28.15 12.08
N VAL A 168 -6.54 26.97 12.50
CA VAL A 168 -6.62 25.75 11.68
C VAL A 168 -8.06 25.25 11.72
N PRO A 169 -8.70 24.97 10.56
CA PRO A 169 -9.99 24.29 10.55
C PRO A 169 -9.83 22.85 11.01
N LEU A 170 -10.63 22.46 12.01
CA LEU A 170 -10.66 21.12 12.55
C LEU A 170 -12.09 20.60 12.55
N GLU A 171 -12.22 19.37 12.08
CA GLU A 171 -13.44 18.58 12.13
C GLU A 171 -13.15 17.29 12.89
N ILE A 172 -14.00 16.97 13.86
CA ILE A 172 -13.91 15.75 14.67
C ILE A 172 -15.22 14.98 14.50
N LEU A 173 -15.12 13.72 14.12
CA LEU A 173 -16.23 12.77 14.08
C LEU A 173 -16.15 11.88 15.31
N VAL A 174 -17.25 11.81 16.05
CA VAL A 174 -17.42 10.99 17.24
C VAL A 174 -18.79 10.32 17.21
N PRO A 175 -19.02 9.26 18.00
CA PRO A 175 -20.34 8.64 18.08
C PRO A 175 -21.41 9.63 18.54
N ALA A 176 -22.63 9.49 18.00
CA ALA A 176 -23.77 10.31 18.43
C ALA A 176 -24.18 10.01 19.89
N ASN A 177 -24.03 8.76 20.30
CA ASN A 177 -24.34 8.23 21.63
C ASN A 177 -23.32 7.14 22.02
N LEU A 178 -22.55 7.36 23.08
CA LEU A 178 -21.53 6.41 23.59
C LEU A 178 -22.14 5.24 24.37
N ASP A 179 -23.36 5.41 24.89
CA ASP A 179 -24.03 4.42 25.74
C ASP A 179 -24.83 3.39 24.91
N ASP A 180 -24.89 3.55 23.59
CA ASP A 180 -25.65 2.71 22.67
C ASP A 180 -24.72 1.86 21.79
N PRO A 181 -24.60 0.54 22.07
CA PRO A 181 -23.72 -0.35 21.31
C PRO A 181 -24.01 -0.42 19.81
N ASP A 182 -25.28 -0.26 19.40
CA ASP A 182 -25.64 -0.32 17.98
C ASP A 182 -25.13 0.93 17.26
N VAL A 183 -25.30 2.11 17.87
CA VAL A 183 -24.74 3.37 17.38
C VAL A 183 -23.21 3.31 17.29
N MET A 184 -22.54 2.71 18.29
CA MET A 184 -21.08 2.55 18.29
C MET A 184 -20.61 1.68 17.11
N ASN A 185 -21.24 0.53 16.90
CA ASN A 185 -20.92 -0.37 15.79
C ASN A 185 -21.17 0.29 14.42
N GLU A 186 -22.29 0.99 14.27
CA GLU A 186 -22.62 1.72 13.04
C GLU A 186 -21.65 2.90 12.80
N PHE A 187 -21.22 3.60 13.86
CA PHE A 187 -20.23 4.67 13.77
C PHE A 187 -18.88 4.15 13.29
N SER A 188 -18.35 3.10 13.91
CA SER A 188 -17.07 2.49 13.52
C SER A 188 -17.09 2.03 12.05
N SER A 189 -18.21 1.47 11.60
CA SER A 189 -18.41 1.09 10.19
C SER A 189 -18.44 2.33 9.28
N SER A 190 -19.12 3.39 9.69
CA SER A 190 -19.27 4.63 8.93
C SER A 190 -17.96 5.42 8.78
N LEU A 191 -17.06 5.39 9.77
CA LEU A 191 -15.82 6.18 9.78
C LEU A 191 -14.95 5.91 8.53
N LEU A 192 -14.86 4.66 8.10
CA LEU A 192 -14.04 4.29 6.95
C LEU A 192 -14.67 4.69 5.63
N ASP A 193 -15.98 4.55 5.49
CA ASP A 193 -16.71 5.02 4.31
C ASP A 193 -16.59 6.54 4.17
N ILE A 194 -16.71 7.27 5.29
CA ILE A 194 -16.50 8.72 5.33
C ILE A 194 -15.05 9.05 4.98
N CYS A 195 -14.06 8.35 5.55
CA CYS A 195 -12.65 8.53 5.27
C CYS A 195 -12.34 8.34 3.77
N ALA A 196 -12.85 7.25 3.17
CA ALA A 196 -12.71 6.96 1.75
C ALA A 196 -13.37 8.04 0.87
N ALA A 197 -14.60 8.45 1.21
CA ALA A 197 -15.34 9.47 0.47
C ALA A 197 -14.68 10.86 0.54
N ARG A 198 -14.18 11.27 1.71
CA ARG A 198 -13.50 12.57 1.91
C ARG A 198 -12.18 12.67 1.15
N ASN A 199 -11.46 11.56 1.03
CA ASN A 199 -10.20 11.47 0.28
C ASN A 199 -10.38 11.40 -1.25
N ASN A 200 -11.63 11.39 -1.75
CA ASN A 200 -11.96 11.09 -3.15
C ASN A 200 -11.85 12.29 -4.12
N ASN A 201 -11.21 13.41 -3.75
CA ASN A 201 -10.96 14.53 -4.70
C ASN A 201 -10.11 14.08 -5.93
N VAL A 202 -9.41 12.95 -5.80
CA VAL A 202 -8.84 12.12 -6.87
C VAL A 202 -9.27 10.69 -6.51
N GLU A 203 -9.81 9.92 -7.46
CA GLU A 203 -10.33 8.57 -7.17
C GLU A 203 -9.29 7.72 -6.41
N LEU A 204 -9.67 7.18 -5.23
CA LEU A 204 -8.82 6.23 -4.52
C LEU A 204 -8.59 5.01 -5.42
N ARG A 205 -7.33 4.73 -5.71
CA ARG A 205 -6.95 3.53 -6.47
C ARG A 205 -7.47 2.28 -5.78
N ALA A 206 -7.91 1.28 -6.55
CA ALA A 206 -8.48 0.04 -6.03
C ALA A 206 -7.50 -0.67 -5.07
N GLU A 207 -6.20 -0.55 -5.33
CA GLU A 207 -5.12 -1.05 -4.50
C GLU A 207 -5.20 -0.52 -3.06
N THR A 208 -5.38 0.79 -2.92
CA THR A 208 -5.42 1.46 -1.62
C THR A 208 -6.65 1.03 -0.82
N ARG A 209 -7.80 0.91 -1.49
CA ARG A 209 -9.04 0.48 -0.83
C ARG A 209 -8.95 -0.98 -0.35
N SER A 210 -8.43 -1.86 -1.19
CA SER A 210 -8.25 -3.29 -0.86
C SER A 210 -7.27 -3.46 0.31
N ASN A 211 -6.20 -2.65 0.36
CA ASN A 211 -5.27 -2.67 1.48
C ASN A 211 -5.95 -2.26 2.81
N GLN A 212 -6.83 -1.26 2.80
CA GLN A 212 -7.57 -0.83 3.99
C GLN A 212 -8.53 -1.91 4.50
N LYS A 213 -9.14 -2.69 3.59
CA LYS A 213 -9.95 -3.88 3.95
C LYS A 213 -9.13 -5.02 4.57
N GLY A 214 -7.80 -4.90 4.65
CA GLY A 214 -6.92 -5.95 5.17
C GLY A 214 -6.63 -7.07 4.17
N PHE A 215 -7.04 -6.97 2.91
CA PHE A 215 -6.94 -8.06 1.93
C PHE A 215 -5.50 -8.47 1.58
N TYR A 216 -4.51 -7.65 1.93
CA TYR A 216 -3.11 -7.91 1.64
C TYR A 216 -2.29 -8.41 2.84
N GLU A 217 -2.90 -8.51 4.02
CA GLU A 217 -2.18 -8.79 5.27
C GLU A 217 -1.52 -10.19 5.26
N GLU A 218 -2.22 -11.24 4.81
CA GLU A 218 -1.62 -12.58 4.68
C GLU A 218 -0.47 -12.61 3.68
N LEU A 219 -0.64 -12.01 2.49
CA LEU A 219 0.45 -11.95 1.51
C LEU A 219 1.64 -11.18 2.07
N ARG A 220 1.41 -10.08 2.79
CA ARG A 220 2.43 -9.29 3.47
C ARG A 220 3.17 -10.08 4.54
N ALA A 221 2.47 -10.93 5.30
CA ALA A 221 3.04 -11.77 6.34
C ALA A 221 3.91 -12.90 5.76
N PHE A 222 3.57 -13.44 4.60
CA PHE A 222 4.36 -14.49 3.94
C PHE A 222 5.56 -13.96 3.15
N LEU A 223 5.56 -12.69 2.74
CA LEU A 223 6.67 -12.10 1.98
C LEU A 223 7.97 -12.06 2.81
N PRO A 224 9.12 -12.34 2.18
CA PRO A 224 10.42 -12.06 2.79
C PRO A 224 10.50 -10.60 3.26
N LYS A 225 11.09 -10.38 4.43
CA LYS A 225 11.15 -9.06 5.07
C LYS A 225 11.79 -8.01 4.16
N GLU A 226 12.84 -8.41 3.45
CA GLU A 226 13.60 -7.56 2.52
C GLU A 226 12.74 -7.05 1.34
N ILE A 227 11.71 -7.81 0.97
CA ILE A 227 10.73 -7.43 -0.06
C ILE A 227 9.59 -6.63 0.58
N SER A 228 9.00 -7.17 1.66
CA SER A 228 7.83 -6.59 2.33
C SER A 228 8.03 -5.13 2.79
N GLU A 229 9.23 -4.77 3.25
CA GLU A 229 9.61 -3.41 3.65
C GLU A 229 9.77 -2.42 2.48
N ARG A 230 9.96 -2.93 1.25
CA ARG A 230 10.10 -2.13 0.02
C ARG A 230 8.80 -1.98 -0.76
N VAL A 231 7.73 -2.65 -0.33
CA VAL A 231 6.42 -2.53 -0.98
C VAL A 231 5.75 -1.23 -0.55
N GLU A 232 5.29 -0.46 -1.53
CA GLU A 232 4.35 0.63 -1.33
C GLU A 232 2.94 0.05 -1.16
N TRP A 233 2.52 -0.17 0.10
CA TRP A 233 1.22 -0.76 0.45
C TRP A 233 0.09 0.28 0.36
N LYS A 234 0.42 1.52 0.72
CA LYS A 234 -0.46 2.68 0.63
C LYS A 234 0.21 3.79 -0.16
N THR A 235 -0.60 4.56 -0.88
CA THR A 235 -0.07 5.67 -1.68
C THR A 235 0.77 6.62 -0.81
N ASN A 236 2.03 6.84 -1.22
CA ASN A 236 3.04 7.68 -0.55
C ASN A 236 3.64 7.14 0.77
N ASP A 237 3.42 5.90 1.18
CA ASP A 237 4.09 5.36 2.38
C ASP A 237 5.61 5.14 2.18
N GLY A 238 6.06 4.93 0.94
CA GLY A 238 7.45 4.68 0.61
C GLY A 238 7.58 3.41 -0.19
N GLY A 239 8.81 2.91 -0.37
CA GLY A 239 9.03 1.72 -1.18
C GLY A 239 9.02 1.99 -2.69
N ASP A 240 9.64 1.09 -3.41
CA ASP A 240 9.80 1.12 -4.87
C ASP A 240 9.09 -0.03 -5.57
N ILE A 241 8.65 -1.05 -4.82
CA ILE A 241 7.83 -2.15 -5.32
C ILE A 241 6.35 -1.75 -5.20
N ARG A 242 5.61 -1.78 -6.31
CA ARG A 242 4.17 -1.47 -6.26
C ARG A 242 3.40 -2.73 -5.87
N VAL A 243 2.49 -2.63 -4.90
CA VAL A 243 1.67 -3.77 -4.45
C VAL A 243 0.94 -4.49 -5.60
N ARG A 244 0.46 -3.75 -6.62
CA ARG A 244 -0.20 -4.33 -7.81
C ARG A 244 0.67 -5.31 -8.58
N ASP A 245 2.00 -5.18 -8.52
CA ASP A 245 2.92 -6.10 -9.18
C ASP A 245 2.90 -7.46 -8.48
N LEU A 246 2.83 -7.45 -7.14
CA LEU A 246 2.71 -8.66 -6.33
C LEU A 246 1.33 -9.32 -6.49
N ILE A 247 0.25 -8.52 -6.51
CA ILE A 247 -1.11 -9.03 -6.73
C ILE A 247 -1.25 -9.64 -8.14
N ALA A 248 -0.62 -9.06 -9.16
CA ALA A 248 -0.58 -9.66 -10.49
C ALA A 248 0.14 -11.02 -10.49
N LEU A 249 1.27 -11.14 -9.77
CA LEU A 249 1.99 -12.41 -9.65
C LEU A 249 1.24 -13.44 -8.79
N ALA A 250 0.47 -13.00 -7.79
CA ALA A 250 -0.35 -13.89 -6.95
C ALA A 250 -1.41 -14.66 -7.74
N TRP A 251 -1.82 -14.16 -8.91
CA TRP A 251 -2.72 -14.88 -9.79
C TRP A 251 -2.12 -16.14 -10.42
N ILE A 252 -0.80 -16.32 -10.41
CA ILE A 252 -0.15 -17.56 -10.86
C ILE A 252 -0.65 -18.74 -10.01
N PRO A 253 -0.41 -18.79 -8.68
CA PRO A 253 -0.95 -19.85 -7.83
C PRO A 253 -2.47 -19.77 -7.65
N LEU A 254 -3.08 -18.59 -7.52
CA LEU A 254 -4.53 -18.49 -7.32
C LEU A 254 -5.34 -19.07 -8.50
N SER A 255 -4.80 -19.03 -9.73
CA SER A 255 -5.45 -19.65 -10.89
C SER A 255 -5.48 -21.18 -10.87
N VAL A 256 -4.88 -21.82 -9.86
CA VAL A 256 -4.92 -23.27 -9.62
C VAL A 256 -5.95 -23.63 -8.52
N VAL A 257 -6.44 -22.63 -7.78
CA VAL A 257 -7.45 -22.82 -6.73
C VAL A 257 -8.83 -23.00 -7.36
N ASN A 258 -9.70 -23.77 -6.70
CA ASN A 258 -11.13 -23.79 -7.00
C ASN A 258 -11.75 -22.47 -6.48
N LEU A 259 -11.79 -21.45 -7.34
CA LEU A 259 -12.26 -20.13 -6.97
C LEU A 259 -13.74 -20.19 -6.56
N PRO A 260 -14.16 -19.50 -5.49
CA PRO A 260 -15.55 -19.46 -5.06
C PRO A 260 -16.38 -18.42 -5.82
N GLU A 261 -17.67 -18.34 -5.50
CA GLU A 261 -18.51 -17.20 -5.85
C GLU A 261 -18.15 -15.97 -5.02
N ASP A 262 -18.36 -14.77 -5.58
CA ASP A 262 -18.23 -13.50 -4.87
C ASP A 262 -19.47 -13.21 -3.99
N GLU A 263 -19.49 -12.05 -3.35
CA GLU A 263 -20.59 -11.60 -2.47
C GLU A 263 -21.96 -11.51 -3.19
N ASP A 264 -21.96 -11.31 -4.51
CA ASP A 264 -23.16 -11.25 -5.35
C ASP A 264 -23.58 -12.64 -5.87
N GLY A 265 -22.91 -13.72 -5.43
CA GLY A 265 -23.16 -15.08 -5.93
C GLY A 265 -22.67 -15.32 -7.36
N ARG A 266 -21.72 -14.52 -7.85
CA ARG A 266 -21.12 -14.71 -9.18
C ARG A 266 -19.79 -15.43 -9.07
N GLN A 267 -19.60 -16.45 -9.90
CA GLN A 267 -18.35 -17.19 -9.98
C GLN A 267 -17.16 -16.24 -10.21
N VAL A 268 -16.14 -16.31 -9.34
CA VAL A 268 -14.88 -15.60 -9.54
C VAL A 268 -14.06 -16.37 -10.56
N GLU A 269 -13.57 -15.65 -11.58
CA GLU A 269 -12.69 -16.19 -12.61
C GLU A 269 -11.28 -15.62 -12.46
N ALA A 270 -10.28 -16.45 -12.73
CA ALA A 270 -8.90 -15.99 -12.82
C ALA A 270 -8.73 -15.06 -14.04
N PRO A 271 -7.84 -14.05 -13.97
CA PRO A 271 -7.52 -13.24 -15.14
C PRO A 271 -6.86 -14.11 -16.22
N VAL A 272 -7.08 -13.75 -17.49
CA VAL A 272 -6.31 -14.36 -18.58
C VAL A 272 -4.80 -14.14 -18.37
N PRO A 273 -3.93 -15.12 -18.67
CA PRO A 273 -2.51 -15.11 -18.26
C PRO A 273 -1.76 -13.81 -18.57
N GLN A 274 -1.96 -13.26 -19.77
CA GLN A 274 -1.32 -12.04 -20.24
C GLN A 274 -1.68 -10.78 -19.43
N ASN A 275 -2.76 -10.80 -18.65
CA ASN A 275 -3.16 -9.67 -17.81
C ASN A 275 -2.21 -9.41 -16.64
N ILE A 276 -1.47 -10.42 -16.17
CA ILE A 276 -0.44 -10.22 -15.13
C ILE A 276 0.67 -9.25 -15.60
N TYR A 277 0.87 -9.16 -16.92
CA TYR A 277 1.75 -8.17 -17.55
C TYR A 277 0.98 -6.93 -18.02
N ARG A 278 -0.08 -7.11 -18.82
CA ARG A 278 -0.70 -6.03 -19.59
C ARG A 278 -1.76 -5.23 -18.85
N ASN A 279 -2.38 -5.79 -17.80
CA ASN A 279 -3.50 -5.18 -17.09
C ASN A 279 -3.52 -5.52 -15.59
N LYS A 280 -2.48 -5.07 -14.87
CA LYS A 280 -2.35 -5.30 -13.42
C LYS A 280 -3.52 -4.72 -12.60
N GLY A 281 -4.18 -3.67 -13.09
CA GLY A 281 -5.36 -3.10 -12.43
C GLY A 281 -6.57 -4.03 -12.44
N GLU A 282 -6.75 -4.82 -13.49
CA GLU A 282 -7.79 -5.87 -13.54
C GLU A 282 -7.49 -7.01 -12.56
N CYS A 283 -6.21 -7.39 -12.42
CA CYS A 283 -5.77 -8.36 -11.42
C CYS A 283 -6.13 -7.91 -10.00
N VAL A 284 -5.95 -6.62 -9.68
CA VAL A 284 -6.34 -6.04 -8.39
C VAL A 284 -7.86 -6.09 -8.20
N LYS A 285 -8.66 -5.75 -9.21
CA LYS A 285 -10.13 -5.82 -9.14
C LYS A 285 -10.64 -7.24 -8.90
N LEU A 286 -10.09 -8.23 -9.59
CA LEU A 286 -10.46 -9.63 -9.38
C LEU A 286 -10.01 -10.11 -8.00
N PHE A 287 -8.88 -9.62 -7.49
CA PHE A 287 -8.40 -9.99 -6.17
C PHE A 287 -9.31 -9.42 -5.06
N ASP A 288 -9.72 -8.16 -5.18
CA ASP A 288 -10.72 -7.54 -4.30
C ASP A 288 -12.05 -8.32 -4.31
N ARG A 289 -12.54 -8.73 -5.49
CA ARG A 289 -13.73 -9.61 -5.61
C ARG A 289 -13.53 -10.97 -4.93
N LEU A 290 -12.39 -11.62 -5.14
CA LEU A 290 -12.07 -12.91 -4.52
C LEU A 290 -12.08 -12.77 -2.99
N MET A 291 -11.36 -11.78 -2.46
CA MET A 291 -11.21 -11.58 -1.03
C MET A 291 -12.50 -11.10 -0.37
N SER A 292 -13.39 -10.41 -1.09
CA SER A 292 -14.71 -10.01 -0.57
C SER A 292 -15.69 -11.19 -0.45
N SER A 293 -15.40 -12.34 -1.05
CA SER A 293 -16.23 -13.54 -0.89
C SER A 293 -16.26 -14.01 0.57
N PRO A 294 -17.45 -14.28 1.14
CA PRO A 294 -17.58 -14.86 2.48
C PRO A 294 -16.93 -16.25 2.61
N ALA A 295 -16.73 -16.95 1.50
CA ALA A 295 -16.04 -18.23 1.44
C ALA A 295 -14.51 -18.10 1.52
N VAL A 296 -13.97 -16.88 1.36
CA VAL A 296 -12.53 -16.60 1.37
C VAL A 296 -12.11 -15.93 2.66
N SER A 297 -12.74 -14.81 2.99
CA SER A 297 -12.41 -14.00 4.17
C SER A 297 -13.68 -13.66 4.95
N LYS A 298 -13.49 -13.22 6.20
CA LYS A 298 -14.58 -12.73 7.06
C LYS A 298 -14.14 -11.48 7.78
N GLN A 299 -15.07 -10.56 7.93
CA GLN A 299 -14.90 -9.38 8.76
C GLN A 299 -14.76 -9.79 10.24
N THR A 300 -13.78 -9.26 10.96
CA THR A 300 -13.55 -9.59 12.38
C THR A 300 -13.84 -8.43 13.33
N GLY A 301 -14.47 -8.73 14.47
CA GLY A 301 -14.49 -7.85 15.65
C GLY A 301 -15.20 -6.49 15.54
N GLY A 302 -16.17 -6.32 14.64
CA GLY A 302 -16.74 -4.99 14.35
C GLY A 302 -15.77 -4.06 13.60
N GLU A 303 -14.57 -4.57 13.26
CA GLU A 303 -13.58 -3.89 12.44
C GLU A 303 -13.89 -4.15 10.97
N TYR A 304 -13.60 -3.21 10.07
CA TYR A 304 -13.78 -3.35 8.62
C TYR A 304 -12.70 -4.24 7.96
N LYS A 305 -11.76 -4.76 8.74
CA LYS A 305 -10.73 -5.66 8.22
C LYS A 305 -11.30 -7.05 8.05
N HIS A 306 -10.89 -7.67 6.95
CA HIS A 306 -11.19 -9.04 6.66
C HIS A 306 -9.98 -9.92 6.98
N GLU A 307 -10.24 -11.01 7.69
CA GLU A 307 -9.27 -12.06 7.94
C GLU A 307 -9.52 -13.23 6.99
N LEU A 308 -8.46 -13.70 6.35
CA LEU A 308 -8.51 -14.87 5.47
C LEU A 308 -8.72 -16.14 6.29
N HIS A 309 -9.75 -16.91 5.95
CA HIS A 309 -10.00 -18.23 6.58
C HIS A 309 -9.92 -19.39 5.57
N ASN A 310 -9.99 -19.11 4.27
CA ASN A 310 -9.92 -20.14 3.24
C ASN A 310 -8.49 -20.68 3.09
N THR A 311 -8.34 -21.97 3.41
CA THR A 311 -7.05 -22.65 3.43
C THR A 311 -6.41 -22.79 2.04
N GLN A 312 -7.21 -22.96 0.98
CA GLN A 312 -6.69 -23.09 -0.39
C GLN A 312 -6.11 -21.74 -0.87
N VAL A 313 -6.89 -20.67 -0.70
CA VAL A 313 -6.44 -19.30 -1.01
C VAL A 313 -5.22 -18.93 -0.16
N GLY A 314 -5.22 -19.25 1.14
CA GLY A 314 -4.07 -19.00 2.02
C GLY A 314 -2.79 -19.70 1.55
N SER A 315 -2.87 -20.99 1.21
CA SER A 315 -1.72 -21.73 0.66
C SER A 315 -1.27 -21.21 -0.72
N ALA A 316 -2.20 -20.69 -1.53
CA ALA A 316 -1.87 -20.04 -2.80
C ALA A 316 -1.09 -18.73 -2.57
N LEU A 317 -1.46 -17.93 -1.56
CA LEU A 317 -0.75 -16.70 -1.19
C LEU A 317 0.64 -16.98 -0.59
N GLU A 318 0.77 -18.08 0.15
CA GLU A 318 2.06 -18.55 0.65
C GLU A 318 3.04 -18.90 -0.50
N ILE A 319 2.54 -19.57 -1.55
CA ILE A 319 3.32 -19.79 -2.77
C ILE A 319 3.56 -18.46 -3.52
N ALA A 320 2.56 -17.59 -3.60
CA ALA A 320 2.66 -16.29 -4.27
C ALA A 320 3.80 -15.43 -3.69
N ALA A 321 3.99 -15.47 -2.37
CA ALA A 321 5.07 -14.76 -1.69
C ALA A 321 6.48 -15.22 -2.11
N GLN A 322 6.62 -16.42 -2.68
CA GLN A 322 7.89 -16.96 -3.18
C GLN A 322 8.15 -16.59 -4.65
N ILE A 323 7.10 -16.26 -5.42
CA ILE A 323 7.20 -15.93 -6.84
C ILE A 323 8.13 -14.73 -7.12
N PRO A 324 8.16 -13.64 -6.33
CA PRO A 324 9.11 -12.55 -6.54
C PRO A 324 10.59 -12.97 -6.58
N LEU A 325 10.98 -13.93 -5.72
CA LEU A 325 12.34 -14.48 -5.72
C LEU A 325 12.63 -15.29 -6.98
N LEU A 326 11.66 -16.10 -7.41
CA LEU A 326 11.75 -16.90 -8.64
C LEU A 326 11.73 -16.03 -9.90
N TYR A 327 10.97 -14.93 -9.87
CA TYR A 327 10.94 -13.91 -10.92
C TYR A 327 12.35 -13.32 -11.11
N ASP A 328 12.95 -12.81 -10.04
CA ASP A 328 14.28 -12.21 -10.08
C ASP A 328 15.34 -13.22 -10.51
N ARG A 329 15.20 -14.49 -10.09
CA ARG A 329 16.06 -15.58 -10.53
C ARG A 329 15.95 -15.80 -12.04
N ILE A 330 14.74 -15.95 -12.59
CA ILE A 330 14.49 -16.10 -14.03
C ILE A 330 15.06 -14.90 -14.78
N TYR A 331 14.82 -13.68 -14.28
CA TYR A 331 15.37 -12.46 -14.87
C TYR A 331 16.90 -12.48 -14.92
N ARG A 332 17.56 -12.94 -13.86
CA ARG A 332 19.02 -12.99 -13.84
C ARG A 332 19.60 -14.09 -14.75
N THR A 333 18.98 -15.27 -14.78
CA THR A 333 19.54 -16.45 -15.48
C THR A 333 19.16 -16.53 -16.95
N PHE A 334 18.06 -15.89 -17.36
CA PHE A 334 17.57 -15.94 -18.73
C PHE A 334 18.59 -15.46 -19.78
N PRO A 335 19.30 -14.32 -19.60
CA PRO A 335 20.30 -13.87 -20.57
C PRO A 335 21.39 -14.90 -20.86
N ASP A 336 21.96 -15.51 -19.81
CA ASP A 336 23.06 -16.46 -19.95
C ASP A 336 22.56 -17.78 -20.55
N THR A 337 21.36 -18.21 -20.15
CA THR A 337 20.69 -19.39 -20.74
C THR A 337 20.32 -19.17 -22.21
N TYR A 338 19.99 -17.92 -22.59
CA TYR A 338 19.77 -17.54 -23.98
C TYR A 338 21.08 -17.51 -24.79
N ASN A 339 22.24 -17.37 -24.16
CA ASN A 339 23.54 -17.32 -24.82
C ASN A 339 24.24 -18.70 -24.92
N ASP A 340 23.48 -19.81 -24.99
CA ASP A 340 23.98 -21.21 -25.03
C ASP A 340 24.90 -21.61 -26.21
N GLY A 341 25.48 -20.65 -26.93
CA GLY A 341 26.32 -20.85 -28.12
C GLY A 341 25.62 -20.52 -29.44
N THR A 342 24.29 -20.38 -29.44
CA THR A 342 23.52 -20.02 -30.66
C THR A 342 22.78 -18.68 -30.54
N GLY A 343 22.46 -18.23 -29.33
CA GLY A 343 21.82 -16.93 -29.11
C GLY A 343 22.81 -15.79 -28.88
N ARG A 344 22.33 -14.56 -29.12
CA ARG A 344 23.04 -13.30 -28.85
C ARG A 344 22.11 -12.34 -28.09
N PHE A 345 21.86 -12.62 -26.81
CA PHE A 345 20.91 -11.87 -25.99
C PHE A 345 21.25 -10.38 -25.90
N GLY A 346 22.53 -10.06 -25.67
CA GLY A 346 23.01 -8.66 -25.63
C GLY A 346 22.93 -7.91 -26.97
N GLY A 347 22.67 -8.62 -28.07
CA GLY A 347 22.44 -8.03 -29.39
C GLY A 347 20.98 -7.70 -29.69
N LEU A 348 20.04 -8.08 -28.80
CA LEU A 348 18.63 -7.73 -28.95
C LEU A 348 18.43 -6.23 -28.69
N SER A 349 17.65 -5.55 -29.54
CA SER A 349 17.52 -4.09 -29.54
C SER A 349 16.98 -3.50 -28.23
N VAL A 350 16.18 -4.28 -27.49
CA VAL A 350 15.58 -3.88 -26.20
C VAL A 350 16.47 -4.18 -24.99
N VAL A 351 17.61 -4.83 -25.19
CA VAL A 351 18.54 -5.24 -24.12
C VAL A 351 19.68 -4.23 -24.01
N LYS A 352 19.96 -3.79 -22.79
CA LYS A 352 21.07 -2.88 -22.48
C LYS A 352 22.10 -3.57 -21.57
N PRO A 353 23.37 -3.67 -21.97
CA PRO A 353 24.42 -4.20 -21.11
C PRO A 353 24.69 -3.27 -19.92
N ALA A 354 24.81 -3.83 -18.72
CA ALA A 354 25.08 -3.09 -17.49
C ALA A 354 26.38 -2.27 -17.54
N LYS A 355 27.37 -2.72 -18.31
CA LYS A 355 28.63 -1.99 -18.54
C LYS A 355 28.42 -0.62 -19.20
N ASP A 356 27.39 -0.50 -20.04
CA ASP A 356 27.10 0.71 -20.83
C ASP A 356 26.13 1.66 -20.09
N MET A 357 25.69 1.28 -18.89
CA MET A 357 24.76 2.05 -18.07
C MET A 357 25.48 2.84 -16.97
N ARG A 358 25.05 4.09 -16.78
CA ARG A 358 25.54 4.99 -15.72
C ARG A 358 25.17 4.48 -14.32
N SER A 359 23.92 4.05 -14.13
CA SER A 359 23.47 3.35 -12.93
C SER A 359 23.45 1.87 -13.23
N LYS A 360 24.06 1.05 -12.37
CA LYS A 360 24.08 -0.40 -12.56
C LYS A 360 22.68 -0.95 -12.31
N PRO A 361 22.13 -1.74 -13.25
CA PRO A 361 20.81 -2.32 -13.07
C PRO A 361 20.83 -3.40 -11.99
N THR A 362 19.71 -3.52 -11.30
CA THR A 362 19.43 -4.56 -10.31
C THR A 362 18.14 -5.28 -10.68
N THR A 363 17.90 -6.45 -10.08
CA THR A 363 16.62 -7.12 -10.15
C THR A 363 15.55 -6.33 -9.38
N HIS A 364 14.28 -6.50 -9.76
CA HIS A 364 13.20 -5.63 -9.29
C HIS A 364 12.83 -5.85 -7.82
N PHE A 365 12.79 -7.10 -7.36
CA PHE A 365 12.30 -7.40 -6.01
C PHE A 365 13.40 -7.49 -4.96
N THR A 366 14.60 -7.92 -5.34
CA THR A 366 15.71 -8.24 -4.41
C THR A 366 16.95 -7.36 -4.57
N ASP A 367 16.93 -6.40 -5.50
CA ASP A 367 18.06 -5.50 -5.78
C ASP A 367 19.39 -6.21 -6.09
N GLN A 368 19.34 -7.43 -6.62
CA GLN A 368 20.55 -8.15 -6.96
C GLN A 368 21.16 -7.58 -8.25
N PRO A 369 22.48 -7.33 -8.31
CA PRO A 369 23.13 -6.83 -9.52
C PRO A 369 22.91 -7.76 -10.73
N VAL A 370 22.68 -7.18 -11.90
CA VAL A 370 22.49 -7.92 -13.16
C VAL A 370 23.38 -7.39 -14.28
N ASN A 371 23.71 -8.26 -15.23
CA ASN A 371 24.54 -7.91 -16.39
C ASN A 371 23.77 -7.22 -17.51
N TYR A 372 22.44 -7.30 -17.49
CA TYR A 372 21.57 -6.75 -18.52
C TYR A 372 20.33 -6.07 -17.91
N SER A 373 19.92 -4.96 -18.50
CA SER A 373 18.61 -4.33 -18.28
C SER A 373 17.73 -4.57 -19.49
N TYR A 374 16.54 -5.13 -19.31
CA TYR A 374 15.60 -5.40 -20.39
C TYR A 374 14.15 -5.46 -19.87
N PRO A 375 13.13 -5.33 -20.74
CA PRO A 375 11.74 -5.28 -20.30
C PRO A 375 11.16 -6.63 -19.87
N ASP A 376 10.37 -6.61 -18.79
CA ASP A 376 9.68 -7.77 -18.18
C ASP A 376 8.87 -8.62 -19.16
N GLY A 377 8.32 -8.00 -20.22
CA GLY A 377 7.55 -8.70 -21.23
C GLY A 377 8.29 -9.83 -21.94
N LEU A 378 9.63 -9.83 -21.90
CA LEU A 378 10.44 -10.94 -22.43
C LEU A 378 10.39 -12.20 -21.55
N ILE A 379 10.19 -12.04 -20.24
CA ILE A 379 10.24 -13.16 -19.28
C ILE A 379 8.90 -13.47 -18.62
N MET A 380 7.89 -12.62 -18.73
CA MET A 380 6.62 -12.86 -18.05
C MET A 380 5.99 -14.24 -18.39
N PRO A 381 6.00 -14.72 -19.65
CA PRO A 381 5.56 -16.08 -19.94
C PRO A 381 6.35 -17.14 -19.17
N LEU A 382 7.67 -17.01 -19.06
CA LEU A 382 8.56 -17.90 -18.27
C LEU A 382 8.21 -17.90 -16.78
N VAL A 383 7.90 -16.73 -16.23
CA VAL A 383 7.45 -16.61 -14.83
C VAL A 383 6.09 -17.28 -14.65
N TYR A 384 5.15 -17.06 -15.57
CA TYR A 384 3.84 -17.71 -15.53
C TYR A 384 3.93 -19.24 -15.61
N GLY A 385 4.92 -19.76 -16.36
CA GLY A 385 5.21 -21.20 -16.46
C GLY A 385 5.47 -21.89 -15.12
N LEU A 386 5.86 -21.16 -14.07
CA LEU A 386 5.96 -21.69 -12.71
C LEU A 386 4.62 -22.28 -12.21
N LYS A 387 3.48 -21.84 -12.76
CA LYS A 387 2.16 -22.44 -12.52
C LYS A 387 2.15 -23.96 -12.69
N SER A 388 2.86 -24.48 -13.69
CA SER A 388 2.93 -25.92 -13.99
C SER A 388 3.62 -26.74 -12.89
N LEU A 389 4.36 -26.07 -12.00
CA LEU A 389 5.01 -26.70 -10.84
C LEU A 389 4.11 -26.71 -9.60
N ILE A 390 2.86 -26.24 -9.70
CA ILE A 390 1.94 -26.14 -8.55
C ILE A 390 0.90 -27.26 -8.64
N GLU A 391 0.63 -27.93 -7.54
CA GLU A 391 -0.47 -28.88 -7.40
C GLU A 391 -1.32 -28.63 -6.17
N GLN A 392 -2.54 -29.12 -6.22
CA GLN A 392 -3.39 -29.26 -5.04
C GLN A 392 -3.05 -30.60 -4.35
N GLY A 393 -2.61 -30.51 -3.10
CA GLY A 393 -2.39 -31.67 -2.24
C GLY A 393 -3.70 -32.33 -1.80
N PRO A 394 -3.62 -33.53 -1.19
CA PRO A 394 -4.79 -34.27 -0.72
C PRO A 394 -5.60 -33.53 0.37
N ASP A 395 -4.97 -32.61 1.10
CA ASP A 395 -5.59 -31.75 2.10
C ASP A 395 -6.25 -30.49 1.51
N GLY A 396 -6.24 -30.37 0.17
CA GLY A 396 -6.77 -29.23 -0.57
C GLY A 396 -5.82 -28.03 -0.62
N ARG A 397 -4.69 -28.04 0.11
CA ARG A 397 -3.69 -26.97 0.09
C ARG A 397 -2.85 -27.05 -1.18
N LEU A 398 -2.42 -25.90 -1.68
CA LEU A 398 -1.48 -25.84 -2.79
C LEU A 398 -0.06 -26.09 -2.27
N ARG A 399 0.74 -26.78 -3.08
CA ARG A 399 2.18 -26.99 -2.84
C ARG A 399 2.94 -27.05 -4.17
N TRP A 400 4.26 -26.89 -4.09
CA TRP A 400 5.14 -27.18 -5.22
C TRP A 400 5.23 -28.69 -5.46
N ARG A 401 4.98 -29.12 -6.70
CA ARG A 401 5.18 -30.50 -7.19
C ARG A 401 6.65 -30.93 -7.10
N ALA A 402 7.54 -29.97 -7.29
CA ALA A 402 8.98 -30.14 -7.19
C ALA A 402 9.60 -28.82 -6.72
N ASP A 403 10.77 -28.90 -6.08
CA ASP A 403 11.49 -27.69 -5.68
C ASP A 403 11.73 -26.79 -6.91
N PRO A 404 11.20 -25.54 -6.92
CA PRO A 404 11.22 -24.69 -8.11
C PRO A 404 12.64 -24.21 -8.44
N ASN A 405 13.51 -24.08 -7.44
CA ASN A 405 14.88 -23.65 -7.62
C ASN A 405 15.69 -24.76 -8.32
N GLN A 406 15.61 -25.99 -7.83
CA GLN A 406 16.24 -27.15 -8.43
C GLN A 406 15.66 -27.44 -9.83
N PHE A 407 14.35 -27.29 -10.01
CA PHE A 407 13.74 -27.45 -11.32
C PHE A 407 14.31 -26.45 -12.34
N LEU A 408 14.46 -25.17 -11.95
CA LEU A 408 15.06 -24.16 -12.81
C LEU A 408 16.55 -24.46 -13.10
N ASP A 409 17.32 -25.01 -12.17
CA ASP A 409 18.71 -25.42 -12.45
C ASP A 409 18.79 -26.51 -13.51
N GLU A 410 17.91 -27.51 -13.43
CA GLU A 410 17.97 -28.70 -14.28
C GLU A 410 17.27 -28.52 -15.64
N CYS A 411 16.11 -27.86 -15.66
CA CYS A 411 15.19 -27.88 -16.80
C CYS A 411 15.13 -26.56 -17.58
N PHE A 412 15.53 -25.43 -16.98
CA PHE A 412 15.38 -24.12 -17.60
C PHE A 412 16.11 -23.98 -18.95
N PRO A 413 17.31 -24.54 -19.18
CA PRO A 413 17.95 -24.50 -20.51
C PRO A 413 17.10 -25.11 -21.63
N ALA A 414 16.45 -26.26 -21.36
CA ALA A 414 15.59 -26.93 -22.33
C ALA A 414 14.32 -26.11 -22.61
N ILE A 415 13.75 -25.48 -21.59
CA ILE A 415 12.59 -24.59 -21.70
C ILE A 415 12.95 -23.34 -22.51
N VAL A 416 14.05 -22.66 -22.18
CA VAL A 416 14.51 -21.47 -22.91
C VAL A 416 14.75 -21.79 -24.38
N LYS A 417 15.33 -22.95 -24.71
CA LYS A 417 15.53 -23.38 -26.09
C LYS A 417 14.21 -23.47 -26.87
N LYS A 418 13.14 -24.02 -26.28
CA LYS A 418 11.79 -24.03 -26.90
C LYS A 418 11.24 -22.61 -27.02
N TYR A 419 11.41 -21.79 -25.99
CA TYR A 419 10.91 -20.42 -25.93
C TYR A 419 11.59 -19.47 -26.93
N ARG A 420 12.80 -19.77 -27.40
CA ARG A 420 13.46 -18.96 -28.45
C ARG A 420 12.66 -18.84 -29.74
N VAL A 421 11.83 -19.83 -30.06
CA VAL A 421 10.95 -19.75 -31.24
C VAL A 421 10.00 -18.55 -31.13
N ILE A 422 9.46 -18.28 -29.94
CA ILE A 422 8.63 -17.10 -29.65
C ILE A 422 9.46 -15.82 -29.73
N MET A 423 10.67 -15.83 -29.16
CA MET A 423 11.60 -14.70 -29.22
C MET A 423 11.93 -14.31 -30.68
N ASP A 424 12.20 -15.29 -31.54
CA ASP A 424 12.50 -15.04 -32.96
C ASP A 424 11.27 -14.61 -33.74
N ALA A 425 10.12 -15.29 -33.55
CA ALA A 425 8.86 -14.99 -34.23
C ALA A 425 8.41 -13.54 -33.97
N PHE A 426 8.57 -13.06 -32.74
CA PHE A 426 8.21 -11.69 -32.36
C PHE A 426 9.39 -10.72 -32.37
N ARG A 427 10.57 -11.13 -32.85
CA ARG A 427 11.80 -10.32 -32.90
C ARG A 427 12.17 -9.69 -31.55
N ALA A 428 11.98 -10.45 -30.48
CA ALA A 428 12.17 -10.03 -29.10
C ALA A 428 11.43 -8.73 -28.74
N ASP A 429 10.25 -8.50 -29.33
CA ASP A 429 9.38 -7.40 -28.96
C ASP A 429 8.61 -7.75 -27.66
N PRO A 430 8.93 -7.10 -26.52
CA PRO A 430 8.33 -7.43 -25.23
C PRO A 430 6.84 -7.13 -25.16
N GLN A 431 6.32 -6.22 -25.98
CA GLN A 431 4.89 -5.93 -26.02
C GLN A 431 4.14 -7.02 -26.77
N LYS A 432 4.70 -7.53 -27.87
CA LYS A 432 4.09 -8.64 -28.61
C LYS A 432 4.15 -9.92 -27.81
N ILE A 433 5.31 -10.26 -27.26
CA ILE A 433 5.52 -11.48 -26.49
C ILE A 433 4.64 -11.49 -25.24
N GLY A 434 4.76 -10.46 -24.39
CA GLY A 434 4.06 -10.41 -23.10
C GLY A 434 2.54 -10.25 -23.20
N LYS A 435 1.99 -9.85 -24.35
CA LYS A 435 0.54 -9.72 -24.59
C LYS A 435 -0.05 -10.87 -25.41
N ASN A 436 0.78 -11.73 -25.99
CA ASN A 436 0.34 -12.85 -26.82
C ASN A 436 0.07 -14.07 -25.95
N GLU A 437 -1.14 -14.61 -26.03
CA GLU A 437 -1.60 -15.81 -25.30
C GLU A 437 -0.73 -17.04 -25.60
N GLY A 438 -0.46 -17.30 -26.88
CA GLY A 438 0.36 -18.45 -27.31
C GLY A 438 1.80 -18.45 -26.76
N SER A 439 2.35 -17.30 -26.37
CA SER A 439 3.63 -17.25 -25.64
C SER A 439 3.54 -17.95 -24.28
N TYR A 440 2.40 -17.79 -23.58
CA TYR A 440 2.18 -18.39 -22.26
C TYR A 440 1.89 -19.88 -22.41
N ASP A 441 1.03 -20.27 -23.35
CA ASP A 441 0.69 -21.68 -23.62
C ASP A 441 1.93 -22.51 -23.96
N LEU A 442 2.78 -22.01 -24.86
CA LEU A 442 4.02 -22.69 -25.24
C LEU A 442 4.96 -22.91 -24.04
N VAL A 443 5.01 -21.93 -23.13
CA VAL A 443 5.86 -22.04 -21.95
C VAL A 443 5.27 -23.03 -20.95
N ILE A 444 3.95 -23.02 -20.72
CA ILE A 444 3.28 -24.01 -19.87
C ILE A 444 3.58 -25.42 -20.38
N ASP A 445 3.37 -25.67 -21.67
CA ASP A 445 3.67 -26.96 -22.31
C ASP A 445 5.14 -27.34 -22.14
N ALA A 446 6.05 -26.36 -22.26
CA ALA A 446 7.48 -26.60 -22.09
C ALA A 446 7.83 -27.00 -20.65
N PHE A 447 7.28 -26.31 -19.64
CA PHE A 447 7.48 -26.62 -18.23
C PHE A 447 6.90 -28.00 -17.88
N GLU A 448 5.67 -28.29 -18.29
CA GLU A 448 5.02 -29.59 -18.06
C GLU A 448 5.80 -30.74 -18.69
N THR A 449 6.27 -30.55 -19.93
CA THR A 449 7.08 -31.55 -20.63
C THR A 449 8.36 -31.88 -19.86
N GLU A 450 9.09 -30.86 -19.39
CA GLU A 450 10.34 -31.12 -18.66
C GLU A 450 10.08 -31.66 -17.25
N LEU A 451 8.98 -31.28 -16.59
CA LEU A 451 8.56 -31.85 -15.31
C LEU A 451 8.25 -33.35 -15.44
N LEU A 452 7.54 -33.76 -16.49
CA LEU A 452 7.25 -35.18 -16.77
C LEU A 452 8.53 -35.98 -17.03
N LYS A 453 9.45 -35.45 -17.85
CA LYS A 453 10.75 -36.10 -18.12
C LYS A 453 11.58 -36.26 -16.85
N ARG A 454 11.64 -35.22 -16.02
CA ARG A 454 12.35 -35.25 -14.74
C ARG A 454 11.78 -36.32 -13.80
N SER A 455 10.45 -36.39 -13.70
CA SER A 455 9.76 -37.39 -12.88
C SER A 455 10.00 -38.81 -13.37
N ALA A 456 10.00 -39.01 -14.70
CA ALA A 456 10.28 -40.31 -15.33
C ALA A 456 11.75 -40.74 -15.18
N ALA A 457 12.69 -39.80 -15.06
CA ALA A 457 14.11 -40.11 -14.82
C ALA A 457 14.42 -40.39 -13.33
N ALA A 458 13.55 -39.97 -12.42
CA ALA A 458 13.65 -40.20 -10.98
C ALA A 458 12.90 -41.44 -10.49
N SER A 459 12.06 -42.04 -11.35
CA SER A 459 11.35 -43.30 -11.14
C SER A 459 12.15 -44.45 -11.72
#